data_AF-A0A965U6H0-F1
#
_entry.id   AF-A0A965U6H0-F1
#
_cell.length_a   1.000
_cell.length_b   1.000
_cell.length_c   1.000
_cell.angle_alpha   90.00
_cell.angle_beta   90.00
_cell.angle_gamma   90.00
#
_symmetry.space_group_name_H-M   'P 1'
#
loop_
_entity.id
_entity.type
_entity.pdbx_description
1 polymer ?
#
loop_
_entity_poly.entity_id
_entity_poly.type
_entity_poly.pdbx_seq_one_letter_code
_entity_poly.pdbx_strand_id
1 'polypeptide(L)'
;MPLEKMLARVQKHHPGDSYLLVKKAYEFAESAHRGQVRKSGEPYFIHPVSVASILTELMIDAPTIAAGFLHDTVEDCQCVSL
;
A
#
# COMPACT_ATOMS: atom_id res chain seq x y z
N MET A 1 1.26 8.83 -5.23
CA MET A 1 2.47 8.95 -6.09
C MET A 1 2.84 7.57 -6.65
N PRO A 2 3.70 7.43 -7.67
CA PRO A 2 4.12 6.12 -8.17
C PRO A 2 4.90 5.31 -7.12
N LEU A 3 4.75 3.97 -7.12
CA LEU A 3 5.40 3.08 -6.15
C LEU A 3 6.91 3.27 -6.09
N GLU A 4 7.60 3.35 -7.23
CA GLU A 4 9.05 3.54 -7.28
C GLU A 4 9.51 4.78 -6.51
N LYS A 5 8.73 5.86 -6.59
CA LYS A 5 9.00 7.10 -5.85
C LYS A 5 8.77 6.92 -4.34
N MET A 6 7.81 6.09 -3.95
CA MET A 6 7.57 5.75 -2.55
C MET A 6 8.73 4.91 -2.01
N LEU A 7 9.14 3.86 -2.72
CA LEU A 7 10.23 2.97 -2.33
C LEU A 7 11.56 3.74 -2.20
N ALA A 8 11.87 4.63 -3.15
CA ALA A 8 13.05 5.47 -3.07
C ALA A 8 13.04 6.41 -1.85
N ARG A 9 11.86 6.94 -1.47
CA ARG A 9 11.72 7.75 -0.25
C ARG A 9 11.88 6.91 1.00
N VAL A 10 11.25 5.75 1.07
CA VAL A 10 11.40 4.81 2.19
C VAL A 10 12.87 4.44 2.35
N GLN A 11 13.58 4.10 1.27
CA GLN A 11 15.00 3.76 1.33
C GLN A 11 15.87 4.91 1.82
N LYS A 12 15.53 6.15 1.43
CA LYS A 12 16.27 7.34 1.85
C LYS A 12 16.11 7.64 3.33
N HIS A 13 14.89 7.48 3.88
CA HIS A 13 14.57 7.86 5.26
C HIS A 13 14.70 6.71 6.26
N HIS A 14 14.55 5.47 5.80
CA HIS A 14 14.70 4.24 6.57
C HIS A 14 15.64 3.27 5.82
N PRO A 15 16.95 3.52 5.82
CA PRO A 15 17.93 2.69 5.11
C PRO A 15 17.89 1.22 5.53
N GLY A 16 18.30 0.34 4.62
CA GLY A 16 18.27 -1.11 4.80
C GLY A 16 17.18 -1.74 3.93
N ASP A 17 16.53 -2.78 4.44
CA ASP A 17 15.59 -3.59 3.67
C ASP A 17 14.11 -3.22 3.93
N SER A 18 13.86 -2.12 4.65
CA SER A 18 12.51 -1.66 5.04
C SER A 18 11.58 -1.43 3.84
N TYR A 19 12.14 -0.98 2.71
CA TYR A 19 11.37 -0.77 1.47
C TYR A 19 10.83 -2.10 0.88
N LEU A 20 11.47 -3.24 1.16
CA LEU A 20 11.00 -4.55 0.69
C LEU A 20 9.67 -4.93 1.32
N LEU A 21 9.46 -4.57 2.60
CA LEU A 21 8.17 -4.76 3.28
C LEU A 21 7.07 -3.95 2.60
N VAL A 22 7.35 -2.69 2.28
CA VAL A 22 6.40 -1.79 1.59
C VAL A 22 6.07 -2.32 0.20
N LYS A 23 7.08 -2.77 -0.56
CA LYS A 23 6.89 -3.38 -1.89
C LYS A 23 6.02 -4.63 -1.81
N LYS A 24 6.28 -5.53 -0.87
CA LYS A 24 5.51 -6.76 -0.68
C LYS A 24 4.06 -6.46 -0.29
N ALA A 25 3.83 -5.47 0.56
CA ALA A 25 2.49 -5.04 0.95
C ALA A 25 1.71 -4.45 -0.24
N TYR A 26 2.36 -3.63 -1.07
CA TYR A 26 1.77 -3.13 -2.31
C TYR A 26 1.33 -4.28 -3.24
N GLU A 27 2.23 -5.21 -3.54
CA GLU A 27 1.97 -6.31 -4.47
C GLU A 27 0.84 -7.22 -3.97
N PHE A 28 0.80 -7.49 -2.66
CA PHE A 28 -0.28 -8.25 -2.04
C PHE A 28 -1.63 -7.52 -2.16
N ALA A 29 -1.69 -6.26 -1.75
CA ALA A 29 -2.92 -5.48 -1.77
C ALA A 29 -3.44 -5.26 -3.21
N GLU A 30 -2.55 -5.04 -4.18
CA GLU A 30 -2.90 -4.94 -5.60
C GLU A 30 -3.57 -6.22 -6.09
N SER A 31 -2.99 -7.37 -5.73
CA SER A 31 -3.55 -8.67 -6.09
C SER A 31 -4.88 -8.93 -5.38
N ALA A 32 -5.01 -8.57 -4.10
CA ALA A 32 -6.21 -8.80 -3.31
C ALA A 32 -7.40 -7.97 -3.83
N HIS A 33 -7.18 -6.70 -4.17
CA HIS A 33 -8.20 -5.80 -4.70
C HIS A 33 -8.38 -5.90 -6.23
N ARG A 34 -7.76 -6.89 -6.90
CA ARG A 34 -7.82 -7.02 -8.36
C ARG A 34 -9.26 -7.19 -8.85
N GLY A 35 -9.68 -6.31 -9.76
CA GLY A 35 -11.04 -6.33 -10.33
C GLY A 35 -12.10 -5.68 -9.43
N GLN A 36 -11.74 -5.23 -8.23
CA GLN A 36 -12.65 -4.51 -7.37
C GLN A 36 -12.78 -3.05 -7.80
N VAL A 37 -14.02 -2.54 -7.79
CA VAL A 37 -14.35 -1.17 -8.15
C VAL A 37 -15.13 -0.49 -7.03
N ARG A 38 -14.94 0.83 -6.88
CA ARG A 38 -15.74 1.66 -5.98
C ARG A 38 -17.11 1.96 -6.59
N LYS A 39 -18.02 2.54 -5.80
CA LYS A 39 -19.31 3.06 -6.31
C LYS A 39 -19.15 4.11 -7.42
N SER A 40 -18.01 4.80 -7.48
CA SER A 40 -17.67 5.75 -8.55
C SER A 40 -17.30 5.07 -9.87
N GLY A 41 -17.05 3.75 -9.88
CA GLY A 41 -16.52 3.00 -11.02
C GLY A 41 -15.00 2.96 -11.10
N GLU A 42 -14.30 3.69 -10.23
CA GLU A 42 -12.83 3.67 -10.19
C GLU A 42 -12.29 2.39 -9.53
N PRO A 43 -11.09 1.91 -9.94
CA PRO A 43 -10.42 0.81 -9.25
C PRO A 43 -10.27 1.08 -7.76
N TYR A 44 -10.68 0.12 -6.93
CA TYR A 44 -10.61 0.25 -5.46
C TYR A 44 -9.19 0.54 -4.98
N PHE A 45 -8.20 -0.12 -5.59
CA PHE A 45 -6.80 -0.07 -5.20
C PHE A 45 -6.18 1.35 -5.22
N ILE A 46 -6.81 2.32 -5.89
CA ILE A 46 -6.39 3.73 -5.85
C ILE A 46 -6.44 4.29 -4.41
N HIS A 47 -7.41 3.85 -3.60
CA HIS A 47 -7.57 4.31 -2.21
C HIS A 47 -6.39 3.88 -1.32
N PRO A 48 -6.05 2.58 -1.18
CA PRO A 48 -4.86 2.17 -0.43
C PRO A 48 -3.55 2.83 -0.89
N VAL A 49 -3.38 3.01 -2.21
CA VAL A 49 -2.21 3.72 -2.77
C VAL A 49 -2.16 5.19 -2.33
N SER A 50 -3.32 5.85 -2.27
CA SER A 50 -3.41 7.25 -1.83
C SER A 50 -3.06 7.39 -0.35
N VAL A 51 -3.57 6.49 0.50
CA VAL A 51 -3.24 6.44 1.93
C VAL A 51 -1.74 6.21 2.13
N ALA A 52 -1.16 5.18 1.50
CA ALA A 52 0.26 4.88 1.64
C ALA A 52 1.16 5.99 1.08
N SER A 53 0.71 6.70 0.03
CA SER A 53 1.41 7.88 -0.51
C SER A 53 1.52 8.99 0.53
N ILE A 54 0.44 9.28 1.27
CA ILE A 54 0.43 10.29 2.34
C ILE A 54 1.38 9.87 3.47
N LEU A 55 1.31 8.61 3.92
CA LEU A 55 2.20 8.09 4.97
C LEU A 55 3.67 8.18 4.57
N THR A 56 3.97 7.94 3.29
CA THR A 56 5.34 8.08 2.75
C THR A 56 5.78 9.55 2.68
N GLU A 57 4.88 10.49 2.40
CA GLU A 57 5.18 11.93 2.42
C GLU A 57 5.48 12.45 3.82
N LEU A 58 4.79 11.89 4.82
CA LEU A 58 5.01 12.18 6.23
C LEU A 58 6.26 11.49 6.81
N MET A 59 7.01 10.73 6.00
CA MET A 59 8.21 9.98 6.41
C MET A 59 7.94 9.03 7.59
N ILE A 60 6.76 8.41 7.59
CA ILE A 60 6.39 7.40 8.57
C ILE A 60 7.16 6.09 8.29
N ASP A 61 7.30 5.24 9.30
CA ASP A 61 8.01 3.97 9.23
C ASP A 61 7.36 2.96 8.26
N ALA A 62 8.18 2.05 7.75
CA ALA A 62 7.78 1.06 6.75
C ALA A 62 6.61 0.14 7.19
N PRO A 63 6.53 -0.35 8.45
CA PRO A 63 5.37 -1.11 8.92
C PRO A 63 4.05 -0.35 8.78
N THR A 64 4.02 0.94 9.13
CA THR A 64 2.81 1.76 9.03
C THR A 64 2.45 2.04 7.57
N ILE A 65 3.42 2.31 6.69
CA ILE A 65 3.16 2.46 5.25
C ILE A 65 2.61 1.15 4.67
N ALA A 66 3.19 0.00 5.04
CA ALA A 66 2.70 -1.31 4.65
C ALA A 66 1.27 -1.55 5.16
N ALA A 67 0.97 -1.19 6.41
CA ALA A 67 -0.39 -1.25 6.95
C ALA A 67 -1.36 -0.37 6.15
N GLY A 68 -0.93 0.81 5.69
CA GLY A 68 -1.73 1.66 4.81
C GLY A 68 -2.15 0.98 3.49
N PHE A 69 -1.26 0.16 2.90
CA PHE A 69 -1.63 -0.65 1.74
C PHE A 69 -2.61 -1.78 2.09
N LEU A 70 -2.50 -2.35 3.28
CA LEU A 70 -3.20 -3.58 3.68
C LEU A 70 -4.52 -3.32 4.43
N HIS A 71 -4.78 -2.10 4.89
CA HIS A 71 -5.79 -1.83 5.92
C HIS A 71 -7.20 -2.36 5.61
N ASP A 72 -7.63 -2.25 4.35
CA ASP A 72 -8.95 -2.72 3.91
C ASP A 72 -8.94 -4.15 3.35
N THR A 73 -7.78 -4.80 3.22
CA THR A 73 -7.69 -6.12 2.57
C THR A 73 -8.46 -7.20 3.31
N VAL A 74 -8.47 -7.18 4.64
CA VAL A 74 -9.20 -8.17 5.45
C VAL A 74 -10.71 -7.91 5.43
N GLU A 75 -11.13 -6.65 5.37
CA GLU A 75 -12.55 -6.27 5.39
C GLU A 75 -13.20 -6.45 4.01
N ASP A 76 -12.49 -6.08 2.94
CA ASP A 76 -13.06 -5.93 1.61
C ASP A 76 -12.66 -7.03 0.61
N CYS A 77 -11.68 -7.88 0.91
CA CYS A 77 -11.25 -8.95 0.00
C CYS A 77 -11.63 -10.34 0.54
N GLN A 78 -12.59 -10.99 -0.12
CA GLN A 78 -13.06 -12.33 0.27
C GLN A 78 -11.98 -13.42 0.25
N CYS A 79 -10.91 -13.23 -0.53
CA CYS A 79 -9.78 -14.16 -0.62
C CYS A 79 -8.72 -13.96 0.47
N VAL A 80 -8.89 -12.96 1.34
CA VAL A 80 -7.98 -12.65 2.44
C VAL A 80 -8.64 -13.03 3.76
N SER A 81 -7.90 -13.71 4.63
CA SER A 81 -8.34 -14.10 5.98
C SER A 81 -7.18 -14.01 6.96
N LEU A 82 -7.48 -13.92 8.26
CA LEU A 82 -6.52 -13.87 9.36
C LEU A 82 -6.10 -15.27 9.84
#